data_AF-A0A9D7HW07-F1
#
_entry.id   AF-A0A9D7HW07-F1
#
_cell.length_a   1.000
_cell.length_b   1.000
_cell.length_c   1.000
_cell.angle_alpha   90.00
_cell.angle_beta   90.00
_cell.angle_gamma   90.00
#
_symmetry.space_group_name_H-M   'P 1'
#
loop_
_entity.id
_entity.type
_entity.pdbx_description
1 polymer ?
#
loop_
_entity_poly.entity_id
_entity_poly.type
_entity_poly.pdbx_seq_one_letter_code
_entity_poly.pdbx_strand_id
1 'polypeptide(L)'
;MLTKTKGTHHGVLNSAGNSLLDTWSSVEVSGRVEMLDARTGQGLKTMLDSKDPLAGLQHGKVELLTLPGENGDMLHARLVKPSNFDSRQRYPVIVYTYNGPHVQLITNSFLGGASLWMLEAAERGYLVFTVDGHGSQNRGAISSRPCIAAWAKWRSKTNCTG
;
A
#
# COMPACT_ATOMS: atom_id res chain seq x y z
N MET A 1 -16.34 4.91 13.97
CA MET A 1 -15.10 4.23 13.56
C MET A 1 -14.48 3.64 14.83
N LEU A 2 -14.30 2.32 14.90
CA LEU A 2 -13.88 1.61 16.13
C LEU A 2 -12.36 1.57 16.30
N THR A 3 -11.60 1.53 15.20
CA THR A 3 -10.15 1.61 15.19
C THR A 3 -9.71 3.05 14.93
N LYS A 4 -8.68 3.54 15.65
CA LYS A 4 -8.16 4.91 15.53
C LYS A 4 -6.78 4.99 14.90
N THR A 5 -6.07 3.86 14.87
CA THR A 5 -4.73 3.76 14.31
C THR A 5 -4.80 3.75 12.79
N LYS A 6 -3.78 4.32 12.13
CA LYS A 6 -3.68 4.27 10.67
C LYS A 6 -3.20 2.89 10.25
N GLY A 7 -3.96 2.25 9.38
CA GLY A 7 -3.62 0.93 8.86
C GLY A 7 -4.78 0.32 8.11
N THR A 8 -4.57 -0.92 7.68
CA THR A 8 -5.62 -1.77 7.12
C THR A 8 -6.04 -2.76 8.21
N HIS A 9 -7.31 -2.71 8.58
CA HIS A 9 -7.87 -3.43 9.73
C HIS A 9 -8.86 -4.48 9.27
N HIS A 10 -8.82 -5.64 9.92
CA HIS A 10 -9.79 -6.71 9.76
C HIS A 10 -10.29 -7.14 11.14
N GLY A 11 -11.47 -6.64 11.50
CA GLY A 11 -12.09 -6.86 12.79
C GLY A 11 -13.12 -7.99 12.77
N VAL A 12 -13.09 -8.86 13.79
CA VAL A 12 -14.09 -9.90 14.05
C VAL A 12 -14.72 -9.66 15.42
N LEU A 13 -16.03 -9.44 15.46
CA LEU A 13 -16.77 -9.29 16.71
C LEU A 13 -16.98 -10.65 17.38
N ASN A 14 -16.92 -10.67 18.71
CA ASN A 14 -17.36 -11.85 19.45
C ASN A 14 -18.89 -12.00 19.43
N SER A 15 -19.39 -13.18 19.82
CA SER A 15 -20.83 -13.49 19.82
C SER A 15 -21.67 -12.55 20.70
N ALA A 16 -21.09 -12.01 21.77
CA ALA A 16 -21.74 -11.05 22.67
C ALA A 16 -21.71 -9.60 22.14
N GLY A 17 -20.96 -9.32 21.07
CA GLY A 17 -20.82 -7.99 20.46
C GLY A 17 -20.13 -6.94 21.35
N ASN A 18 -19.46 -7.33 22.42
CA ASN A 18 -18.80 -6.40 23.35
C ASN A 18 -17.28 -6.29 23.14
N SER A 19 -16.68 -7.21 22.39
CA SER A 19 -15.25 -7.18 22.08
C SER A 19 -15.01 -7.45 20.59
N LEU A 20 -14.02 -6.75 20.04
CA LEU A 20 -13.56 -6.86 18.66
C LEU A 20 -12.13 -7.41 18.66
N LEU A 21 -11.90 -8.52 17.95
CA LEU A 21 -10.54 -8.96 17.61
C LEU A 21 -10.14 -8.27 16.31
N ASP A 22 -9.17 -7.35 16.38
CA ASP A 22 -8.68 -6.58 15.25
C ASP A 22 -7.30 -7.08 14.82
N THR A 23 -7.20 -7.56 13.58
CA THR A 23 -5.96 -7.92 12.92
C THR A 23 -5.62 -6.84 11.91
N TRP A 24 -4.48 -6.16 12.08
CA TRP A 24 -4.15 -5.02 11.25
C TRP A 24 -2.66 -4.87 10.97
N SER A 25 -2.33 -4.12 9.93
CA SER A 25 -0.95 -3.74 9.58
C SER A 25 -0.93 -2.37 8.90
N SER A 26 0.26 -1.81 8.76
CA SER A 26 0.53 -0.58 8.00
C SER A 26 1.91 -0.67 7.35
N VAL A 27 2.29 0.35 6.57
CA VAL A 27 3.68 0.44 6.07
C VAL A 27 4.72 0.55 7.19
N GLU A 28 4.30 0.98 8.38
CA GLU A 28 5.15 1.12 9.58
C GLU A 28 5.03 -0.05 10.55
N VAL A 29 3.96 -0.87 10.44
CA VAL A 29 3.65 -1.95 11.38
C VAL A 29 3.42 -3.24 10.61
N SER A 30 4.34 -4.21 10.77
CA SER A 30 4.33 -5.46 10.00
C SER A 30 3.14 -6.38 10.29
N GLY A 31 2.54 -6.24 11.46
CA GLY A 31 1.28 -6.91 11.78
C GLY A 31 1.02 -6.89 13.28
N ARG A 32 -0.22 -6.60 13.66
CA ARG A 32 -0.66 -6.59 15.04
C ARG A 32 -2.03 -7.23 15.19
N VAL A 33 -2.23 -7.94 16.28
CA VAL A 33 -3.53 -8.49 16.68
C VAL A 33 -3.88 -7.96 18.06
N GLU A 34 -5.01 -7.27 18.17
CA GLU A 34 -5.44 -6.62 19.40
C GLU A 34 -6.92 -6.92 19.66
N MET A 35 -7.28 -6.98 20.94
CA MET A 35 -8.65 -7.01 21.39
C MET A 35 -9.05 -5.59 21.80
N LEU A 36 -10.14 -5.09 21.21
CA LEU A 36 -10.71 -3.80 21.51
C LEU A 36 -12.09 -3.97 22.17
N ASP A 37 -12.46 -3.03 23.03
CA ASP A 37 -13.83 -2.87 23.48
C ASP A 37 -14.68 -2.37 22.31
N ALA A 38 -15.73 -3.11 21.95
CA ALA A 38 -16.52 -2.82 20.74
C ALA A 38 -17.42 -1.58 20.89
N ARG A 39 -17.61 -1.05 22.11
CA ARG A 39 -18.44 0.14 22.36
C ARG A 39 -17.62 1.42 22.32
N THR A 40 -16.42 1.37 22.87
CA THR A 40 -15.54 2.54 23.07
C THR A 40 -14.39 2.60 22.07
N GLY A 41 -14.03 1.46 21.45
CA GLY A 41 -12.83 1.30 20.64
C GLY A 41 -11.54 1.30 21.46
N GLN A 42 -11.62 1.18 22.79
CA GLN A 42 -10.46 1.15 23.67
C GLN A 42 -9.71 -0.18 23.53
N GLY A 43 -8.38 -0.13 23.47
CA GLY A 43 -7.54 -1.34 23.52
C GLY A 43 -7.67 -2.03 24.87
N LEU A 44 -8.12 -3.29 24.85
CA LEU A 44 -8.22 -4.15 26.03
C LEU A 44 -6.96 -4.99 26.20
N LYS A 45 -6.43 -5.54 25.10
CA LYS A 45 -5.24 -6.41 25.12
C LYS A 45 -4.56 -6.50 23.77
N THR A 46 -3.23 -6.41 23.73
CA THR A 46 -2.44 -6.80 22.56
C THR A 46 -2.13 -8.29 22.64
N MET A 47 -2.54 -9.05 21.62
CA MET A 47 -2.37 -10.51 21.55
C MET A 47 -1.12 -10.90 20.78
N LEU A 48 -0.80 -10.16 19.73
CA LEU A 48 0.39 -10.34 18.91
C LEU A 48 0.89 -8.96 18.47
N ASP A 49 2.19 -8.75 18.59
CA ASP A 49 2.90 -7.64 17.97
C ASP A 49 4.06 -8.22 17.16
N SER A 50 3.87 -8.34 15.85
CA SER A 50 4.83 -9.00 14.97
C SER A 50 6.01 -8.09 14.71
N LYS A 51 7.22 -8.62 14.92
CA LYS A 51 8.45 -7.97 14.44
C LYS A 51 8.47 -7.97 12.92
N ASP A 52 9.13 -6.97 12.35
CA ASP A 52 9.34 -6.92 10.92
C ASP A 52 10.20 -8.11 10.47
N PRO A 53 9.66 -9.02 9.62
CA PRO A 53 10.42 -10.17 9.13
C PRO A 53 11.59 -9.77 8.23
N LEU A 54 11.60 -8.55 7.70
CA LEU A 54 12.68 -8.02 6.86
C LEU A 54 13.67 -7.17 7.65
N ALA A 55 13.49 -7.02 8.97
CA ALA A 55 14.39 -6.23 9.80
C ALA A 55 15.85 -6.69 9.64
N GLY A 56 16.73 -5.75 9.32
CA GLY A 56 18.16 -5.99 9.14
C GLY A 56 18.56 -6.53 7.76
N LEU A 57 17.60 -6.82 6.88
CA LEU A 57 17.89 -7.13 5.48
C LEU A 57 17.95 -5.84 4.65
N GLN A 58 18.84 -5.80 3.66
CA GLN A 58 18.76 -4.78 2.62
C GLN A 58 17.69 -5.19 1.63
N HIS A 59 16.64 -4.38 1.53
CA HIS A 59 15.52 -4.63 0.62
C HIS A 59 14.93 -3.32 0.10
N GLY A 60 14.19 -3.43 -0.99
CA GLY A 60 13.55 -2.29 -1.62
C GLY A 60 12.63 -1.55 -0.65
N LYS A 61 12.59 -0.23 -0.77
CA LYS A 61 11.76 0.66 0.04
C LYS A 61 10.46 0.97 -0.69
N VAL A 62 9.35 0.79 0.01
CA VAL A 62 8.01 1.09 -0.50
C VAL A 62 7.63 2.52 -0.12
N GLU A 63 7.20 3.29 -1.12
CA GLU A 63 6.65 4.63 -0.96
C GLU A 63 5.22 4.66 -1.50
N LEU A 64 4.27 5.08 -0.66
CA LEU A 64 2.89 5.31 -1.06
C LEU A 64 2.73 6.75 -1.53
N LEU A 65 2.14 6.93 -2.70
CA LEU A 65 1.98 8.19 -3.40
C LEU A 65 0.50 8.44 -3.70
N THR A 66 0.13 9.72 -3.77
CA THR A 66 -1.17 10.13 -4.31
C THR A 66 -0.93 11.06 -5.50
N LEU A 67 -1.52 10.71 -6.64
CA LEU A 67 -1.30 11.39 -7.91
C LEU A 67 -2.61 11.95 -8.46
N PRO A 68 -2.62 13.16 -9.06
CA PRO A 68 -3.81 13.65 -9.74
C PRO A 68 -4.06 12.83 -11.02
N GLY A 69 -5.27 12.27 -11.12
CA GLY A 69 -5.83 11.64 -12.30
C GLY A 69 -6.19 12.66 -13.38
N GLU A 70 -6.59 12.16 -14.55
CA GLU A 70 -6.90 13.04 -15.69
C GLU A 70 -8.14 13.92 -15.47
N ASN A 71 -9.06 13.46 -14.63
CA ASN A 71 -10.34 14.12 -14.39
C ASN A 71 -10.37 14.91 -13.08
N GLY A 72 -9.19 15.17 -12.49
CA GLY A 72 -9.07 15.88 -11.20
C GLY A 72 -9.28 15.00 -9.97
N ASP A 73 -9.49 13.69 -10.15
CA ASP A 73 -9.54 12.72 -9.07
C ASP A 73 -8.13 12.39 -8.52
N MET A 74 -8.06 11.79 -7.34
CA MET A 74 -6.79 11.39 -6.72
C MET A 74 -6.60 9.87 -6.83
N LEU A 75 -5.57 9.47 -7.56
CA LEU A 75 -5.14 8.08 -7.74
C LEU A 75 -4.13 7.70 -6.65
N HIS A 76 -4.24 6.49 -6.13
CA HIS A 76 -3.21 5.95 -5.24
C HIS A 76 -2.17 5.21 -6.07
N ALA A 77 -0.91 5.47 -5.78
CA ALA A 77 0.23 4.84 -6.41
C ALA A 77 1.20 4.32 -5.34
N ARG A 78 2.02 3.36 -5.73
CA ARG A 78 3.09 2.79 -4.94
C ARG A 78 4.34 2.76 -5.79
N LEU A 79 5.45 3.20 -5.22
CA LEU A 79 6.76 3.15 -5.84
C LEU A 79 7.69 2.33 -4.95
N VAL A 80 8.29 1.29 -5.52
CA VAL A 80 9.33 0.50 -4.86
C VAL A 80 10.68 0.95 -5.41
N LYS A 81 11.57 1.39 -4.52
CA LYS A 81 12.92 1.88 -4.82
C LYS A 81 13.98 0.92 -4.27
N PRO A 82 15.16 0.80 -4.89
CA PRO A 82 16.30 0.10 -4.31
C PRO A 82 16.63 0.62 -2.90
N SER A 83 17.14 -0.25 -2.04
CA SER A 83 17.60 0.10 -0.70
C SER A 83 18.63 1.23 -0.70
N ASN A 84 19.47 1.25 -1.74
CA ASN A 84 20.54 2.21 -2.03
C ASN A 84 20.17 3.28 -3.08
N PHE A 85 18.88 3.58 -3.25
CA PHE A 85 18.40 4.50 -4.28
C PHE A 85 19.15 5.84 -4.31
N ASP A 86 19.66 6.18 -5.50
CA ASP A 86 20.30 7.46 -5.81
C ASP A 86 19.46 8.24 -6.83
N SER A 87 18.99 9.43 -6.45
CA SER A 87 18.17 10.29 -7.31
C SER A 87 18.89 10.85 -8.54
N ARG A 88 20.22 10.73 -8.61
CA ARG A 88 21.04 11.17 -9.75
C ARG A 88 21.19 10.10 -10.82
N GLN A 89 20.82 8.86 -10.52
CA GLN A 89 20.91 7.73 -11.44
C GLN A 89 19.58 7.50 -12.17
N ARG A 90 19.66 6.92 -13.37
CA ARG A 90 18.50 6.48 -14.14
C ARG A 90 18.27 4.99 -13.91
N TYR A 91 17.02 4.63 -13.68
CA TYR A 91 16.63 3.24 -13.44
C TYR A 91 15.57 2.81 -14.47
N PRO A 92 15.65 1.59 -15.01
CA PRO A 92 14.53 1.00 -15.73
C PRO A 92 13.31 0.88 -14.80
N VAL A 93 12.12 1.18 -15.32
CA VAL A 93 10.86 1.17 -14.55
C VAL A 93 9.96 0.03 -15.02
N ILE A 94 9.57 -0.84 -14.09
CA ILE A 94 8.51 -1.82 -14.26
C ILE A 94 7.19 -1.18 -13.82
N VAL A 95 6.26 -1.03 -14.77
CA VAL A 95 4.91 -0.55 -14.47
C VAL A 95 4.01 -1.77 -14.25
N TYR A 96 3.68 -2.02 -12.98
CA TYR A 96 2.78 -3.10 -12.58
C TYR A 96 1.38 -2.55 -12.39
N THR A 97 0.41 -3.04 -13.16
CA THR A 97 -0.99 -2.58 -13.07
C THR A 97 -1.91 -3.78 -13.04
N TYR A 98 -2.93 -3.70 -12.20
CA TYR A 98 -4.05 -4.65 -12.24
C TYR A 98 -5.31 -3.86 -12.59
N ASN A 99 -5.96 -4.24 -13.69
CA ASN A 99 -7.14 -3.56 -14.24
C ASN A 99 -8.41 -4.40 -14.09
N GLY A 100 -8.40 -5.43 -13.24
CA GLY A 100 -9.61 -6.18 -12.93
C GLY A 100 -10.52 -5.34 -12.02
N PRO A 101 -11.83 -5.28 -12.29
CA PRO A 101 -12.76 -4.72 -11.33
C PRO A 101 -12.62 -5.48 -10.00
N HIS A 102 -12.75 -4.78 -8.87
CA HIS A 102 -12.76 -5.34 -7.52
C HIS A 102 -11.41 -5.64 -6.84
N VAL A 103 -10.26 -5.22 -7.37
CA VAL A 103 -8.97 -5.38 -6.66
C VAL A 103 -8.37 -4.03 -6.33
N GLN A 104 -8.02 -3.82 -5.05
CA GLN A 104 -7.23 -2.69 -4.57
C GLN A 104 -5.83 -3.21 -4.23
N LEU A 105 -4.80 -2.83 -5.00
CA LEU A 105 -3.43 -3.28 -4.74
C LEU A 105 -2.72 -2.41 -3.71
N ILE A 106 -3.17 -1.17 -3.53
CA ILE A 106 -2.48 -0.18 -2.72
C ILE A 106 -3.32 0.11 -1.49
N THR A 107 -2.85 -0.44 -0.38
CA THR A 107 -3.43 -0.27 0.94
C THR A 107 -2.35 0.18 1.91
N ASN A 108 -2.72 0.86 2.98
CA ASN A 108 -1.80 1.10 4.10
C ASN A 108 -1.71 -0.18 4.93
N SER A 109 -1.09 -1.22 4.38
CA SER A 109 -0.81 -2.52 5.00
C SER A 109 0.69 -2.79 4.94
N PHE A 110 1.16 -3.90 5.51
CA PHE A 110 2.58 -4.27 5.43
C PHE A 110 3.08 -4.24 3.97
N LEU A 111 4.25 -3.61 3.76
CA LEU A 111 4.83 -3.33 2.44
C LEU A 111 3.91 -2.57 1.47
N GLY A 112 2.88 -1.90 1.97
CA GLY A 112 1.88 -1.22 1.14
C GLY A 112 1.15 -2.16 0.18
N GLY A 113 1.07 -3.45 0.52
CA GLY A 113 0.56 -4.53 -0.34
C GLY A 113 1.55 -5.01 -1.42
N ALA A 114 2.83 -4.65 -1.35
CA ALA A 114 3.83 -5.07 -2.33
C ALA A 114 4.22 -6.53 -2.12
N SER A 115 4.37 -7.27 -3.21
CA SER A 115 4.92 -8.62 -3.17
C SER A 115 6.44 -8.59 -3.06
N LEU A 116 7.05 -9.61 -2.45
CA LEU A 116 8.50 -9.69 -2.26
C LEU A 116 9.31 -9.59 -3.56
N TRP A 117 8.78 -10.10 -4.69
CA TRP A 117 9.43 -9.97 -5.98
C TRP A 117 9.63 -8.51 -6.42
N MET A 118 8.76 -7.59 -5.97
CA MET A 118 8.90 -6.16 -6.29
C MET A 118 10.06 -5.54 -5.52
N LEU A 119 10.28 -5.99 -4.29
CA LEU A 119 11.45 -5.59 -3.49
C LEU A 119 12.73 -6.13 -4.12
N GLU A 120 12.71 -7.39 -4.54
CA GLU A 120 13.85 -8.04 -5.21
C GLU A 120 14.17 -7.40 -6.56
N ALA A 121 13.15 -7.07 -7.37
CA ALA A 121 13.34 -6.31 -8.60
C ALA A 121 13.98 -4.95 -8.33
N ALA A 122 13.62 -4.31 -7.21
CA ALA A 122 14.22 -3.06 -6.80
C ALA A 122 15.70 -3.19 -6.45
N GLU A 123 16.09 -4.22 -5.69
CA GLU A 123 17.50 -4.49 -5.41
C GLU A 123 18.31 -4.84 -6.67
N ARG A 124 17.65 -5.35 -7.72
CA ARG A 124 18.26 -5.59 -9.04
C ARG A 124 18.40 -4.33 -9.91
N GLY A 125 18.04 -3.16 -9.38
CA GLY A 125 18.19 -1.88 -10.05
C GLY A 125 16.97 -1.46 -10.88
N TYR A 126 15.78 -2.03 -10.63
CA TYR A 126 14.54 -1.55 -11.24
C TYR A 126 13.77 -0.63 -10.29
N LEU A 127 12.95 0.26 -10.82
CA LEU A 127 11.87 0.88 -10.04
C LEU A 127 10.58 0.14 -10.35
N VAL A 128 9.83 -0.26 -9.33
CA VAL A 128 8.50 -0.86 -9.54
C VAL A 128 7.45 0.18 -9.21
N PHE A 129 6.73 0.64 -10.23
CA PHE A 129 5.63 1.57 -10.09
C PHE A 129 4.30 0.84 -10.23
N THR A 130 3.43 0.98 -9.25
CA THR A 130 2.06 0.45 -9.25
C THR A 130 1.08 1.60 -9.09
N VAL A 131 -0.01 1.59 -9.84
CA VAL A 131 -1.10 2.55 -9.69
C VAL A 131 -2.42 1.80 -9.69
N ASP A 132 -3.27 2.11 -8.72
CA ASP A 132 -4.63 1.61 -8.67
C ASP A 132 -5.50 2.50 -9.56
N GLY A 133 -5.95 1.94 -10.69
CA GLY A 133 -6.81 2.62 -11.64
C GLY A 133 -8.27 2.70 -11.22
N HIS A 134 -9.06 3.37 -12.07
CA HIS A 134 -10.52 3.40 -11.97
C HIS A 134 -11.08 1.97 -12.14
N GLY A 135 -11.89 1.50 -11.18
CA GLY A 135 -12.39 0.13 -11.10
C GLY A 135 -11.82 -0.71 -9.95
N SER A 136 -10.78 -0.21 -9.24
CA SER A 136 -10.33 -0.82 -7.99
C SER A 136 -11.43 -0.85 -6.93
N GLN A 137 -11.44 -1.90 -6.09
CA GLN A 137 -12.40 -2.03 -4.99
C GLN A 137 -12.37 -0.76 -4.11
N ASN A 138 -13.51 -0.41 -3.50
CA ASN A 138 -13.64 0.74 -2.61
C ASN A 138 -13.58 2.14 -3.27
N ARG A 139 -13.76 2.26 -4.60
CA ARG A 139 -13.79 3.56 -5.31
C ARG A 139 -15.06 3.92 -6.09
N GLY A 140 -16.15 3.16 -5.94
CA GLY A 140 -17.38 3.40 -6.69
C GLY A 140 -17.23 3.09 -8.20
N ALA A 141 -18.34 2.94 -8.91
CA ALA A 141 -18.35 2.53 -10.32
C ALA A 141 -17.96 3.71 -11.22
N ILE A 142 -16.67 3.89 -11.50
CA ILE A 142 -16.19 4.81 -12.53
C ILE A 142 -15.33 4.03 -13.54
N SER A 143 -15.63 4.26 -14.81
CA SER A 143 -15.05 3.64 -16.01
C SER A 143 -13.52 3.49 -15.95
N SER A 144 -13.04 2.29 -16.27
CA SER A 144 -11.64 1.90 -16.34
C SER A 144 -10.90 2.64 -17.46
N ARG A 145 -10.24 3.76 -17.15
CA ARG A 145 -9.26 4.42 -18.03
C ARG A 145 -7.82 4.00 -17.70
N PRO A 146 -6.91 3.94 -18.69
CA PRO A 146 -5.67 3.18 -18.57
C PRO A 146 -4.63 3.82 -17.62
N CYS A 147 -4.20 3.02 -16.64
CA CYS A 147 -3.12 3.27 -15.68
C CYS A 147 -1.79 3.78 -16.29
N ILE A 148 -1.51 3.46 -17.55
CA ILE A 148 -0.32 3.91 -18.31
C ILE A 148 -0.30 5.43 -18.50
N ALA A 149 -1.46 6.08 -18.67
CA ALA A 149 -1.54 7.53 -18.85
C ALA A 149 -1.16 8.29 -17.55
N ALA A 150 -1.55 7.74 -16.39
CA ALA A 150 -1.18 8.28 -15.08
C ALA A 150 0.33 8.21 -14.85
N TRP A 151 0.97 7.09 -15.23
CA TRP A 151 2.42 6.96 -15.18
C TRP A 151 3.14 7.95 -16.10
N ALA A 152 2.68 8.13 -17.34
CA ALA A 152 3.29 9.08 -18.28
C ALA A 152 3.25 10.53 -17.74
N LYS A 153 2.17 10.93 -17.08
CA LYS A 153 2.06 12.25 -16.41
C LYS A 153 2.94 12.36 -15.16
N TRP A 154 3.08 11.27 -14.40
CA TRP A 154 4.01 11.26 -13.26
C TRP A 154 5.46 11.40 -13.71
N ARG A 155 5.84 10.70 -14.79
CA ARG A 155 7.16 10.78 -15.42
C ARG A 155 7.46 12.15 -16.03
N SER A 156 6.46 12.89 -16.51
CA SER A 156 6.71 14.25 -17.01
C SER A 156 6.90 15.28 -15.89
N LYS A 157 6.35 15.02 -14.70
CA LYS A 157 6.48 15.89 -13.51
C LYS A 157 7.72 15.58 -12.66
N THR A 158 8.16 14.33 -12.64
CA THR A 158 9.38 13.90 -11.96
C THR A 158 10.46 13.77 -13.03
N ASN A 159 11.58 14.46 -12.91
CA ASN A 159 12.64 14.59 -13.95
C ASN A 159 13.36 13.26 -14.36
N CYS A 160 12.72 12.11 -14.18
CA CYS A 160 13.15 10.77 -14.58
C CYS A 160 12.99 10.59 -16.11
N THR A 161 13.92 11.17 -16.86
CA THR A 161 14.05 10.96 -18.31
C THR A 161 14.73 9.60 -18.59
N GLY A 162 14.29 8.94 -19.67
CA GLY A 162 14.78 7.62 -20.09
C GLY A 162 16.16 7.67 -20.70
#